data_AF-A0A2E1MM50-F1
#
_entry.id   AF-A0A2E1MM50-F1
#
_cell.length_a   1.000
_cell.length_b   1.000
_cell.length_c   1.000
_cell.angle_alpha   90.00
_cell.angle_beta   90.00
_cell.angle_gamma   90.00
#
_symmetry.space_group_name_H-M   'P 1'
#
loop_
_entity.id
_entity.type
_entity.pdbx_description
1 polymer ?
#
loop_
_entity_poly.entity_id
_entity_poly.type
_entity_poly.pdbx_seq_one_letter_code
_entity_poly.pdbx_strand_id
1 'polypeptide(L)'
;MIQRGQTKSISTKEALIKSIDSLFLKLELSYHYQFYKVFGTDEKLKEGKKLWAVSLKNVSSEIILEAVENVIASQSFLPTLTDLLKACDDIDKKDGFPSVEEAYIEARKSYQPRKEFSWSHPIVYYSGKKIGWNLLNERDSKETFQLFRKTFFSLKRQAQEGKKFVIKNMNEKEKLEPLNKNLFKKLRNKHKV
;
A
#
# COMPACT_ATOMS: atom_id res chain seq x y z
N MET A 1 -9.35 -14.44 25.12
CA MET A 1 -8.51 -14.27 23.91
C MET A 1 -9.38 -13.69 22.80
N ILE A 2 -9.21 -12.41 22.45
CA ILE A 2 -10.07 -11.74 21.46
C ILE A 2 -9.44 -11.88 20.07
N GLN A 3 -10.19 -12.50 19.14
CA GLN A 3 -9.84 -12.66 17.73
C GLN A 3 -9.78 -11.29 17.00
N ARG A 4 -8.69 -10.54 17.20
CA ARG A 4 -8.44 -9.24 16.55
C ARG A 4 -8.22 -9.33 15.01
N GLY A 5 -8.14 -10.52 14.44
CA GLY A 5 -7.91 -10.74 13.01
C GLY A 5 -9.16 -10.73 12.12
N GLN A 6 -10.31 -11.21 12.62
CA GLN A 6 -11.52 -11.34 11.79
C GLN A 6 -12.28 -10.01 11.64
N THR A 7 -12.30 -9.18 12.69
CA THR A 7 -13.08 -7.93 12.73
C THR A 7 -12.60 -6.87 11.73
N LYS A 8 -11.27 -6.76 11.51
CA LYS A 8 -10.71 -5.81 10.53
C LYS A 8 -11.03 -6.16 9.07
N SER A 9 -11.06 -7.46 8.75
CA SER A 9 -11.35 -7.95 7.40
C SER A 9 -12.80 -7.68 7.01
N ILE A 10 -13.73 -7.93 7.93
CA ILE A 10 -15.16 -7.66 7.75
C ILE A 10 -15.43 -6.16 7.59
N SER A 11 -14.84 -5.34 8.46
CA SER A 11 -14.97 -3.87 8.39
C SER A 11 -14.46 -3.29 7.06
N THR A 12 -13.37 -3.84 6.50
CA THR A 12 -12.84 -3.39 5.21
C THR A 12 -13.76 -3.77 4.05
N LYS A 13 -14.39 -4.96 4.11
CA LYS A 13 -15.36 -5.40 3.10
C LYS A 13 -16.63 -4.56 3.14
N GLU A 14 -17.14 -4.23 4.33
CA GLU A 14 -18.30 -3.36 4.50
C GLU A 14 -18.03 -1.95 3.98
N ALA A 15 -16.84 -1.40 4.25
CA ALA A 15 -16.42 -0.10 3.72
C ALA A 15 -16.40 -0.10 2.19
N LEU A 16 -15.85 -1.17 1.58
CA LEU A 16 -15.85 -1.32 0.13
C LEU A 16 -17.28 -1.34 -0.44
N ILE A 17 -18.17 -2.17 0.12
CA ILE A 17 -19.57 -2.25 -0.34
C ILE A 17 -20.25 -0.88 -0.26
N LYS A 18 -20.11 -0.18 0.87
CA LYS A 18 -20.66 1.18 1.04
C LYS A 18 -20.10 2.16 0.02
N SER A 19 -18.80 2.11 -0.28
CA SER A 19 -18.21 2.97 -1.30
C SER A 19 -18.70 2.66 -2.71
N ILE A 20 -18.94 1.39 -3.04
CA ILE A 20 -19.52 0.98 -4.33
C ILE A 20 -20.98 1.42 -4.44
N ASP A 21 -21.77 1.27 -3.38
CA ASP A 21 -23.15 1.76 -3.36
C ASP A 21 -23.22 3.27 -3.53
N SER A 22 -22.36 4.01 -2.83
CA SER A 22 -22.27 5.47 -2.96
C SER A 22 -21.82 5.89 -4.36
N LEU A 23 -20.85 5.18 -4.93
CA LEU A 23 -20.41 5.40 -6.31
C LEU A 23 -21.57 5.24 -7.30
N PHE A 24 -22.32 4.15 -7.23
CA PHE A 24 -23.44 3.90 -8.14
C PHE A 24 -24.56 4.93 -7.97
N LEU A 25 -24.84 5.34 -6.74
CA LEU A 25 -25.80 6.42 -6.47
C LEU A 25 -25.37 7.73 -7.13
N LYS A 26 -24.09 8.10 -7.03
CA LYS A 26 -23.57 9.31 -7.69
C LYS A 26 -23.66 9.22 -9.21
N LEU A 27 -23.33 8.06 -9.79
CA LEU A 27 -23.48 7.85 -11.23
C LEU A 27 -24.94 7.93 -11.69
N GLU A 28 -25.87 7.37 -10.90
CA GLU A 28 -27.31 7.43 -11.17
C GLU A 28 -27.82 8.87 -11.18
N LEU A 29 -27.41 9.69 -10.21
CA LEU A 29 -27.83 11.07 -10.09
C LEU A 29 -27.22 11.96 -11.19
N SER A 30 -25.95 11.74 -11.53
CA SER A 30 -25.23 12.57 -12.51
C SER A 30 -25.56 12.21 -13.96
N TYR A 31 -25.87 10.93 -14.24
CA TYR A 31 -26.04 10.41 -15.60
C TYR A 31 -27.37 9.69 -15.82
N HIS A 32 -28.43 10.12 -15.13
CA HIS A 32 -29.74 9.46 -15.03
C HIS A 32 -30.17 8.67 -16.28
N TYR A 33 -30.32 9.32 -17.43
CA TYR A 33 -30.77 8.64 -18.66
C TYR A 33 -29.83 7.53 -19.14
N GLN A 34 -28.52 7.76 -19.13
CA GLN A 34 -27.53 6.77 -19.57
C GLN A 34 -27.41 5.64 -18.54
N PHE A 35 -27.49 5.98 -17.26
CA PHE A 35 -27.47 5.02 -16.17
C PHE A 35 -28.62 4.02 -16.29
N TYR A 36 -29.86 4.48 -16.47
CA TYR A 36 -31.02 3.59 -16.61
C TYR A 36 -31.02 2.77 -17.91
N LYS A 37 -30.37 3.25 -18.98
CA LYS A 37 -30.14 2.41 -20.18
C LYS A 37 -29.26 1.20 -19.89
N VAL A 38 -28.26 1.35 -19.02
CA VAL A 38 -27.28 0.28 -18.72
C VAL A 38 -27.73 -0.55 -17.53
N PHE A 39 -28.19 0.09 -16.45
CA PHE A 39 -28.47 -0.51 -15.13
C PHE A 39 -29.94 -0.44 -14.71
N GLY A 40 -30.87 -0.19 -15.64
CA GLY A 40 -32.29 0.06 -15.31
C GLY A 40 -33.10 -1.12 -14.77
N THR A 41 -32.48 -2.28 -14.56
CA THR A 41 -33.12 -3.41 -13.86
C THR A 41 -32.31 -3.76 -12.62
N ASP A 42 -32.98 -4.23 -11.57
CA ASP A 42 -32.33 -4.63 -10.31
C ASP A 42 -31.24 -5.68 -10.54
N GLU A 43 -31.46 -6.61 -11.47
CA GLU A 43 -30.47 -7.64 -11.83
C GLU A 43 -29.22 -7.03 -12.47
N LYS A 44 -29.37 -6.12 -13.43
CA LYS A 44 -28.23 -5.44 -14.08
C LYS A 44 -27.48 -4.54 -13.11
N LEU A 45 -28.20 -3.82 -12.25
CA LEU A 45 -27.59 -3.00 -11.20
C LEU A 45 -26.77 -3.84 -10.23
N LYS A 46 -27.32 -4.98 -9.78
CA LYS A 46 -26.64 -5.90 -8.86
C LYS A 46 -25.38 -6.51 -9.49
N GLU A 47 -25.45 -7.02 -10.71
CA GLU A 47 -24.27 -7.57 -11.40
C GLU A 47 -23.24 -6.49 -11.73
N GLY A 48 -23.68 -5.27 -12.09
CA GLY A 48 -22.82 -4.11 -12.26
C GLY A 48 -22.01 -3.77 -11.01
N LYS A 49 -22.69 -3.61 -9.87
CA LYS A 49 -22.06 -3.35 -8.57
C LYS A 49 -21.05 -4.43 -8.20
N LYS A 50 -21.41 -5.69 -8.41
CA LYS A 50 -20.53 -6.84 -8.14
C LYS A 50 -19.27 -6.83 -9.01
N LEU A 51 -19.41 -6.56 -10.31
CA LEU A 51 -18.28 -6.46 -11.24
C LEU A 51 -17.31 -5.35 -10.82
N TRP A 52 -17.83 -4.17 -10.48
CA TRP A 52 -17.02 -3.02 -10.07
C TRP A 52 -16.36 -3.27 -8.72
N ALA A 53 -17.07 -3.87 -7.75
CA ALA A 53 -16.52 -4.26 -6.45
C ALA A 53 -15.35 -5.24 -6.59
N VAL A 54 -15.45 -6.23 -7.49
CA VAL A 54 -14.36 -7.19 -7.74
C VAL A 54 -13.14 -6.50 -8.33
N SER A 55 -13.35 -5.54 -9.22
CA SER A 55 -12.29 -4.81 -9.92
C SER A 55 -11.58 -3.81 -8.99
N LEU A 56 -12.34 -3.16 -8.11
CA LEU A 56 -11.86 -2.13 -7.18
C LEU A 56 -11.46 -2.68 -5.80
N LYS A 57 -11.48 -4.00 -5.59
CA LYS A 57 -11.23 -4.62 -4.27
C LYS A 57 -9.90 -4.26 -3.60
N ASN A 58 -8.93 -3.77 -4.38
CA ASN A 58 -7.60 -3.39 -3.92
C ASN A 58 -7.42 -1.87 -3.81
N VAL A 59 -8.43 -1.08 -4.18
CA VAL A 59 -8.44 0.38 -4.07
C VAL A 59 -9.09 0.75 -2.75
N SER A 60 -8.60 1.79 -2.07
CA SER A 60 -9.21 2.23 -0.82
C SER A 60 -10.57 2.89 -1.08
N SER A 61 -11.49 2.77 -0.12
CA SER A 61 -12.82 3.37 -0.24
C SER A 61 -12.76 4.89 -0.43
N GLU A 62 -11.77 5.55 0.17
CA GLU A 62 -11.54 6.99 0.04
C GLU A 62 -11.17 7.36 -1.40
N ILE A 63 -10.24 6.62 -2.02
CA ILE A 63 -9.84 6.84 -3.42
C ILE A 63 -11.00 6.57 -4.37
N ILE A 64 -11.81 5.53 -4.14
CA ILE A 64 -12.99 5.23 -4.98
C ILE A 64 -13.97 6.41 -4.97
N LEU A 65 -14.23 6.97 -3.78
CA LEU A 65 -15.16 8.09 -3.61
C LEU A 65 -14.62 9.39 -4.23
N GLU A 66 -13.33 9.66 -4.10
CA GLU A 66 -12.71 10.82 -4.76
C GLU A 66 -12.66 10.63 -6.29
N ALA A 67 -12.38 9.42 -6.77
CA ALA A 67 -12.32 9.11 -8.20
C ALA A 67 -13.67 9.34 -8.89
N VAL A 68 -14.78 8.91 -8.28
CA VAL A 68 -16.11 9.12 -8.88
C VAL A 68 -16.47 10.60 -8.95
N GLU A 69 -16.09 11.42 -7.95
CA GLU A 69 -16.29 12.88 -7.99
C GLU A 69 -15.48 13.52 -9.13
N ASN A 70 -14.20 13.16 -9.26
CA ASN A 70 -13.32 13.68 -10.31
C ASN A 70 -13.84 13.31 -11.71
N VAL A 71 -14.35 12.09 -11.87
CA VAL A 71 -14.90 11.61 -13.14
C VAL A 71 -16.22 12.32 -13.46
N ILE A 72 -17.12 12.49 -12.49
CA ILE A 72 -18.37 13.24 -12.67
C ILE A 72 -18.10 14.69 -13.05
N ALA A 73 -17.10 15.32 -12.44
CA ALA A 73 -16.74 16.71 -12.73
C ALA A 73 -16.12 16.91 -14.13
N SER A 74 -15.55 15.86 -14.73
CA SER A 74 -14.77 15.97 -15.97
C SER A 74 -15.43 15.33 -17.19
N GLN A 75 -16.37 14.40 -17.02
CA GLN A 75 -16.97 13.65 -18.13
C GLN A 75 -18.43 14.04 -18.37
N SER A 76 -18.79 14.21 -19.65
CA SER A 76 -20.17 14.50 -20.06
C SER A 76 -21.05 13.26 -20.17
N PHE A 77 -20.45 12.07 -20.14
CA PHE A 77 -21.11 10.78 -20.36
C PHE A 77 -20.85 9.83 -19.19
N LEU A 78 -21.70 8.83 -19.04
CA LEU A 78 -21.56 7.79 -18.03
C LEU A 78 -20.18 7.12 -18.19
N PRO A 79 -19.31 7.19 -17.18
CA PRO A 79 -17.96 6.66 -17.28
C PRO A 79 -17.96 5.14 -17.36
N THR A 80 -16.93 4.60 -18.00
CA THR A 80 -16.64 3.17 -17.94
C THR A 80 -15.89 2.82 -16.66
N LEU A 81 -15.85 1.53 -16.32
CA LEU A 81 -15.02 1.02 -15.22
C LEU A 81 -13.53 1.39 -15.44
N THR A 82 -13.07 1.40 -16.68
CA THR A 82 -11.69 1.75 -17.03
C THR A 82 -11.39 3.22 -16.72
N ASP A 83 -12.34 4.11 -16.97
CA ASP A 83 -12.17 5.54 -16.68
C ASP A 83 -12.05 5.78 -15.18
N LEU A 84 -12.86 5.08 -14.39
CA LEU A 84 -12.77 5.14 -12.93
C LEU A 84 -11.45 4.56 -12.41
N LEU A 85 -10.97 3.43 -12.96
CA LEU A 85 -9.68 2.86 -12.58
C LEU A 85 -8.52 3.82 -12.85
N LYS A 86 -8.52 4.49 -14.01
CA LYS A 86 -7.54 5.54 -14.32
C LYS A 86 -7.60 6.69 -13.32
N ALA A 87 -8.79 7.17 -12.99
CA ALA A 87 -8.95 8.22 -11.99
C ALA A 87 -8.44 7.79 -10.61
N CYS A 88 -8.67 6.53 -10.21
CA CYS A 88 -8.11 5.98 -8.98
C CYS A 88 -6.58 5.96 -9.02
N ASP A 89 -5.98 5.50 -10.12
CA ASP A 89 -4.53 5.45 -10.29
C ASP A 89 -3.90 6.86 -10.28
N ASP A 90 -4.57 7.84 -10.86
CA ASP A 90 -4.10 9.23 -10.89
C ASP A 90 -4.15 9.89 -9.51
N ILE A 91 -5.14 9.55 -8.69
CA ILE A 91 -5.21 9.96 -7.27
C ILE A 91 -4.10 9.27 -6.47
N ASP A 92 -3.93 7.95 -6.66
CA ASP A 92 -2.94 7.16 -5.94
C ASP A 92 -1.50 7.58 -6.26
N LYS A 93 -1.23 8.17 -7.43
CA LYS A 93 0.08 8.74 -7.79
C LYS A 93 0.36 10.12 -7.16
N LYS A 94 -0.67 10.90 -6.83
CA LYS A 94 -0.52 12.26 -6.30
C LYS A 94 -0.11 12.29 -4.83
N ASP A 95 -0.20 11.16 -4.13
CA ASP A 95 0.06 11.07 -2.70
C ASP A 95 1.55 11.03 -2.32
N GLY A 96 2.45 11.11 -3.31
CA GLY A 96 3.90 11.15 -3.12
C GLY A 96 4.54 9.78 -2.85
N PHE A 97 3.77 8.68 -2.95
CA PHE A 97 4.30 7.33 -2.87
C PHE A 97 4.56 6.77 -4.29
N PRO A 98 5.61 5.94 -4.48
CA PRO A 98 5.79 5.22 -5.73
C PRO A 98 4.64 4.22 -5.93
N SER A 99 4.35 3.87 -7.19
CA SER A 99 3.44 2.76 -7.46
C SER A 99 4.00 1.46 -6.88
N VAL A 100 3.12 0.49 -6.62
CA VAL A 100 3.56 -0.77 -6.00
C VAL A 100 4.47 -1.58 -6.93
N GLU A 101 4.27 -1.47 -8.24
CA GLU A 101 5.13 -2.04 -9.27
C GLU A 101 6.52 -1.39 -9.28
N GLU A 102 6.59 -0.05 -9.26
CA GLU A 102 7.86 0.69 -9.18
C GLU A 102 8.61 0.37 -7.89
N ALA A 103 7.91 0.40 -6.76
CA ALA A 103 8.47 0.05 -5.45
C ALA A 103 9.02 -1.38 -5.43
N TYR A 104 8.33 -2.34 -6.05
CA TYR A 104 8.79 -3.72 -6.14
C TYR A 104 10.05 -3.84 -6.99
N ILE A 105 10.07 -3.18 -8.15
CA ILE A 105 11.24 -3.16 -9.04
C ILE A 105 12.44 -2.52 -8.33
N GLU A 106 12.22 -1.39 -7.66
CA GLU A 106 13.25 -0.69 -6.89
C GLU A 106 13.81 -1.56 -5.76
N ALA A 107 12.92 -2.20 -4.99
CA ALA A 107 13.32 -3.11 -3.90
C ALA A 107 14.21 -4.25 -4.41
N ARG A 108 13.93 -4.80 -5.60
CA ARG A 108 14.72 -5.86 -6.22
C ARG A 108 16.05 -5.36 -6.79
N LYS A 109 16.09 -4.16 -7.36
CA LYS A 109 17.31 -3.54 -7.88
C LYS A 109 18.25 -3.02 -6.79
N SER A 110 17.82 -2.98 -5.54
CA SER A 110 18.63 -2.48 -4.43
C SER A 110 19.80 -3.40 -4.06
N TYR A 111 20.94 -2.78 -3.72
CA TYR A 111 22.18 -3.46 -3.32
C TYR A 111 22.48 -3.30 -1.83
N GLN A 112 23.36 -4.15 -1.29
CA GLN A 112 23.84 -4.03 0.08
C GLN A 112 24.99 -2.99 0.16
N PRO A 113 25.03 -2.13 1.19
CA PRO A 113 24.10 -2.02 2.32
C PRO A 113 22.80 -1.27 1.96
N ARG A 114 21.65 -1.95 2.08
CA ARG A 114 20.32 -1.42 1.68
C ARG A 114 19.85 -0.20 2.47
N LYS A 115 20.55 0.19 3.53
CA LYS A 115 20.27 1.43 4.27
C LYS A 115 20.78 2.67 3.53
N GLU A 116 21.87 2.54 2.78
CA GLU A 116 22.53 3.62 2.05
C GLU A 116 21.99 3.79 0.62
N PHE A 117 21.08 2.92 0.20
CA PHE A 117 20.43 3.01 -1.10
C PHE A 117 19.50 4.23 -1.16
N SER A 118 19.49 4.92 -2.30
CA SER A 118 18.65 6.10 -2.55
C SER A 118 17.20 5.70 -2.80
N TRP A 119 16.48 5.37 -1.73
CA TRP A 119 15.08 4.96 -1.81
C TRP A 119 14.16 6.11 -2.24
N SER A 120 13.28 5.86 -3.21
CA SER A 120 12.20 6.77 -3.62
C SER A 120 11.30 7.15 -2.46
N HIS A 121 10.99 6.17 -1.60
CA HIS A 121 10.26 6.38 -0.37
C HIS A 121 10.72 5.38 0.70
N PRO A 122 10.87 5.79 1.99
CA PRO A 122 11.30 4.90 3.07
C PRO A 122 10.45 3.62 3.21
N ILE A 123 9.18 3.66 2.83
CA ILE A 123 8.28 2.51 2.85
C ILE A 123 8.76 1.38 1.94
N VAL A 124 9.41 1.69 0.82
CA VAL A 124 9.95 0.67 -0.10
C VAL A 124 11.00 -0.17 0.64
N TYR A 125 11.93 0.49 1.33
CA TYR A 125 12.92 -0.17 2.20
C TYR A 125 12.25 -1.04 3.27
N TYR A 126 11.28 -0.50 4.00
CA TYR A 126 10.61 -1.25 5.08
C TYR A 126 9.77 -2.41 4.55
N SER A 127 9.19 -2.28 3.36
CA SER A 127 8.44 -3.35 2.69
C SER A 127 9.37 -4.52 2.39
N GLY A 128 10.49 -4.25 1.72
CA GLY A 128 11.47 -5.29 1.40
C GLY A 128 12.14 -5.89 2.64
N LYS A 129 12.44 -5.07 3.66
CA LYS A 129 12.95 -5.54 4.95
C LYS A 129 11.97 -6.49 5.66
N LYS A 130 10.67 -6.21 5.59
CA LYS A 130 9.63 -7.00 6.25
C LYS A 130 9.36 -8.34 5.55
N ILE A 131 9.47 -8.37 4.22
CA ILE A 131 9.29 -9.58 3.40
C ILE A 131 10.52 -10.47 3.47
N GLY A 132 11.70 -9.86 3.58
CA GLY A 132 12.97 -10.55 3.51
C GLY A 132 13.64 -10.31 2.17
N TRP A 133 14.86 -9.82 2.27
CA TRP A 133 15.69 -9.45 1.14
C TRP A 133 16.11 -10.64 0.26
N ASN A 134 16.27 -11.82 0.86
CA ASN A 134 16.60 -13.06 0.14
C ASN A 134 15.45 -13.48 -0.77
N LEU A 135 14.21 -13.43 -0.26
CA LEU A 135 13.02 -13.81 -1.01
C LEU A 135 12.81 -12.93 -2.27
N LEU A 136 13.11 -11.64 -2.16
CA LEU A 136 13.03 -10.70 -3.29
C LEU A 136 14.12 -10.92 -4.35
N ASN A 137 15.27 -11.48 -3.96
CA ASN A 137 16.40 -11.74 -4.85
C ASN A 137 16.29 -13.11 -5.54
N GLU A 138 15.76 -14.12 -4.85
CA GLU A 138 15.79 -15.52 -5.31
C GLU A 138 14.75 -15.84 -6.38
N ARG A 139 13.51 -15.36 -6.27
CA ARG A 139 12.42 -15.74 -7.18
C ARG A 139 11.52 -14.57 -7.54
N ASP A 140 11.49 -14.27 -8.84
CA ASP A 140 10.40 -13.46 -9.38
C ASP A 140 9.18 -14.35 -9.57
N SER A 141 8.26 -14.28 -8.61
CA SER A 141 7.02 -15.03 -8.67
C SER A 141 5.85 -14.10 -8.43
N LYS A 142 4.71 -14.45 -9.02
CA LYS A 142 3.44 -13.77 -8.75
C LYS A 142 3.13 -13.77 -7.26
N GLU A 143 3.51 -14.82 -6.53
CA GLU A 143 3.33 -14.92 -5.08
C GLU A 143 4.20 -13.91 -4.31
N THR A 144 5.49 -13.80 -4.66
CA THR A 144 6.41 -12.81 -4.08
C THR A 144 5.90 -11.40 -4.30
N PHE A 145 5.43 -11.08 -5.51
CA PHE A 145 4.85 -9.78 -5.83
C PHE A 145 3.57 -9.53 -5.03
N GLN A 146 2.67 -10.50 -4.91
CA GLN A 146 1.43 -10.35 -4.13
C GLN A 146 1.72 -10.14 -2.63
N LEU A 147 2.72 -10.84 -2.08
CA LEU A 147 3.17 -10.65 -0.71
C LEU A 147 3.78 -9.26 -0.51
N PHE A 148 4.59 -8.80 -1.47
CA PHE A 148 5.13 -7.44 -1.48
C PHE A 148 4.03 -6.41 -1.52
N ARG A 149 3.10 -6.56 -2.46
CA ARG A 149 1.95 -5.67 -2.64
C ARG A 149 1.15 -5.49 -1.36
N LYS A 150 0.78 -6.60 -0.70
CA LYS A 150 0.07 -6.56 0.59
C LYS A 150 0.84 -5.81 1.66
N THR A 151 2.16 -6.06 1.74
CA THR A 151 3.02 -5.44 2.73
C THR A 151 3.19 -3.94 2.48
N PHE A 152 3.40 -3.56 1.22
CA PHE A 152 3.54 -2.18 0.78
C PHE A 152 2.30 -1.36 1.10
N PHE A 153 1.11 -1.81 0.68
CA PHE A 153 -0.15 -1.10 0.98
C PHE A 153 -0.43 -1.02 2.49
N SER A 154 -0.09 -2.04 3.26
CA SER A 154 -0.22 -2.01 4.72
C SER A 154 0.68 -0.95 5.37
N LEU A 155 1.88 -0.72 4.83
CA LEU A 155 2.80 0.30 5.32
C LEU A 155 2.43 1.70 4.80
N LYS A 156 2.00 1.81 3.54
CA LYS A 156 1.46 3.04 2.93
C LYS A 156 0.31 3.60 3.76
N ARG A 157 -0.66 2.76 4.11
CA ARG A 157 -1.77 3.13 5.01
C ARG A 157 -1.29 3.63 6.37
N GLN A 158 -0.33 2.96 6.99
CA GLN A 158 0.23 3.42 8.27
C GLN A 158 0.91 4.79 8.14
N ALA A 159 1.57 5.07 7.02
CA ALA A 159 2.19 6.37 6.78
C ALA A 159 1.14 7.46 6.58
N GLN A 160 0.08 7.17 5.83
CA GLN A 160 -1.08 8.06 5.68
C GLN A 160 -1.78 8.32 7.03
N GLU A 161 -1.81 7.34 7.94
CA GLU A 161 -2.27 7.49 9.33
C GLU A 161 -1.28 8.28 10.23
N GLY A 162 -0.17 8.80 9.68
CA GLY A 162 0.78 9.68 10.37
C GLY A 162 2.04 9.00 10.90
N LYS A 163 2.23 7.68 10.66
CA LYS A 163 3.45 6.99 11.06
C LYS A 163 4.64 7.43 10.19
N LYS A 164 5.65 8.01 10.83
CA LYS A 164 6.89 8.40 10.15
C LYS A 164 7.81 7.18 9.96
N PHE A 165 8.25 6.96 8.73
CA PHE A 165 9.24 5.94 8.38
C PHE A 165 10.57 6.63 8.07
N VAL A 166 11.59 6.38 8.89
CA VAL A 166 12.92 6.99 8.73
C VAL A 166 13.97 5.90 8.69
N ILE A 167 14.72 5.81 7.59
CA ILE A 167 15.85 4.89 7.48
C ILE A 167 17.01 5.48 8.27
N LYS A 168 17.28 4.92 9.45
CA LYS A 168 18.46 5.30 10.24
C LYS A 168 19.72 4.70 9.63
N ASN A 169 20.57 5.54 9.05
CA ASN A 169 21.92 5.17 8.66
C ASN A 169 22.81 5.09 9.90
N MET A 170 23.59 4.02 10.04
CA MET A 170 24.52 3.82 11.17
C MET A 170 25.77 4.71 11.07
N ASN A 171 25.67 5.87 10.41
CA ASN A 171 26.71 6.89 10.40
C ASN A 171 26.71 7.73 11.68
N GLU A 172 25.73 7.55 12.56
CA GLU A 172 26.01 7.63 13.99
C GLU A 172 26.87 6.42 14.34
N LYS A 173 28.18 6.52 14.07
CA LYS A 173 29.16 5.74 14.82
C LYS A 173 28.83 6.02 16.27
N GLU A 174 28.18 5.09 16.96
CA GLU A 174 28.47 4.92 18.38
C GLU A 174 29.99 4.99 18.44
N LYS A 175 30.53 6.01 19.09
CA LYS A 175 31.95 6.06 19.39
C LYS A 175 32.19 4.80 20.19
N LEU A 176 32.54 3.70 19.51
CA LEU A 176 32.98 2.49 20.15
C LEU A 176 34.18 2.95 20.97
N GLU A 177 33.99 3.03 22.29
CA GLU A 177 35.08 3.41 23.16
C GLU A 177 36.23 2.45 22.85
N PRO A 178 37.44 2.97 22.59
CA PRO A 178 38.56 2.12 22.28
C PRO A 178 38.73 1.11 23.41
N LEU A 179 38.98 -0.15 23.03
CA LEU A 179 39.14 -1.28 23.94
C LEU A 179 39.93 -0.87 25.19
N ASN A 180 39.28 -0.85 26.35
CA ASN A 180 39.91 -0.42 27.60
C ASN A 180 40.92 -1.47 28.07
N LYS A 181 42.17 -1.34 27.62
CA LYS A 181 43.28 -2.26 27.93
C LYS A 181 43.52 -2.40 29.44
N ASN A 182 43.26 -1.35 30.21
CA ASN A 182 43.42 -1.36 31.67
C ASN A 182 42.34 -2.19 32.36
N LEU A 183 41.10 -2.15 31.87
CA LEU A 183 40.01 -3.01 32.35
C LEU A 183 40.32 -4.48 32.07
N PHE A 184 40.79 -4.81 30.87
CA PHE A 184 41.22 -6.16 30.52
C PHE A 184 42.36 -6.66 31.39
N LYS A 185 43.38 -5.83 31.64
CA LYS A 185 44.50 -6.19 32.52
C LYS A 185 44.04 -6.46 33.96
N LYS A 186 43.11 -5.67 34.48
CA LYS A 186 42.50 -5.90 35.81
C LYS A 186 41.71 -7.20 35.87
N LEU A 187 40.89 -7.49 34.85
CA LEU A 187 40.10 -8.72 34.79
C LEU A 187 40.98 -9.96 34.65
N ARG A 188 42.02 -9.88 33.82
CA ARG A 188 43.02 -10.94 33.62
C ARG A 188 43.74 -11.29 34.93
N ASN A 189 44.21 -10.26 35.66
CA ASN A 189 44.84 -10.44 36.96
C ASN A 189 43.88 -11.00 38.02
N LYS A 190 42.60 -10.61 37.98
CA LYS A 190 41.57 -11.09 38.92
C LYS A 190 41.21 -12.56 38.71
N HIS A 191 41.24 -13.03 37.45
CA HIS A 191 40.87 -14.41 37.09
C HIS A 191 42.06 -15.34 36.81
N LYS A 192 43.30 -14.88 37.03
CA LYS A 192 44.56 -15.65 36.84
C LYS A 192 44.65 -16.39 35.49
N VAL A 193 44.41 -15.68 34.38
CA VAL A 193 44.63 -16.15 33.00
C VAL A 193 45.74 -15.34 32.32
#